data_AF-A0A9Q5FN16-F1
#
_entry.id   AF-A0A9Q5FN16-F1
#
_cell.length_a   1.000
_cell.length_b   1.000
_cell.length_c   1.000
_cell.angle_alpha   90.00
_cell.angle_beta   90.00
_cell.angle_gamma   90.00
#
_symmetry.space_group_name_H-M   'P 1'
#
loop_
_entity.id
_entity.type
_entity.pdbx_description
1 polymer ?
#
loop_
_entity_poly.entity_id
_entity_poly.type
_entity_poly.pdbx_seq_one_letter_code
_entity_poly.pdbx_strand_id
1 'polypeptide(L)'
;MAAYGGYVAAAAAVAGTAYSVYSGNQSAKQASLNADAQSEQAQKDADAAASASAVQADRIRRLARNQSSEANAALAASGIETGAGTAININEEIIGNAEEDAALTIFNGQNQKARGYVDASNYKLSGSQARAAANSQAVGSVLNTGSSLAMSGWKASANGTAPRAGGNG
;
A
#
# COMPACT_ATOMS: atom_id res chain seq x y z
N MET A 1 -51.80 -8.31 25.07
CA MET A 1 -51.13 -7.86 23.83
C MET A 1 -49.63 -7.57 24.08
N ALA A 2 -48.86 -8.48 24.69
CA ALA A 2 -47.46 -8.20 25.07
C ALA A 2 -46.43 -9.25 24.56
N ALA A 3 -46.88 -10.33 23.91
CA ALA A 3 -45.98 -11.41 23.45
C ALA A 3 -45.38 -11.15 22.04
N TYR A 4 -45.92 -10.20 21.27
CA TYR A 4 -45.46 -9.96 19.89
C TYR A 4 -44.27 -8.97 19.79
N GLY A 5 -43.97 -8.21 20.84
CA GLY A 5 -42.87 -7.23 20.82
C GLY A 5 -41.47 -7.85 20.84
N GLY A 6 -41.29 -8.98 21.54
CA GLY A 6 -39.99 -9.65 21.69
C GLY A 6 -39.53 -10.36 20.40
N TYR A 7 -40.44 -10.99 19.67
CA TYR A 7 -40.11 -11.69 18.42
C TYR A 7 -39.76 -10.73 17.28
N VAL A 8 -40.43 -9.57 17.20
CA VAL A 8 -40.12 -8.55 16.20
C VAL A 8 -38.76 -7.91 16.47
N ALA A 9 -38.41 -7.66 17.74
CA ALA A 9 -37.10 -7.14 18.13
C ALA A 9 -35.96 -8.16 17.85
N ALA A 10 -36.18 -9.44 18.13
CA ALA A 10 -35.22 -10.50 17.84
C ALA A 10 -35.04 -10.71 16.32
N ALA A 11 -36.12 -10.76 15.55
CA ALA A 11 -36.07 -10.89 14.09
C ALA A 11 -35.41 -9.66 13.42
N ALA A 12 -35.70 -8.44 13.91
CA ALA A 12 -35.06 -7.22 13.44
C ALA A 12 -33.56 -7.17 13.79
N ALA A 13 -33.15 -7.67 14.95
CA ALA A 13 -31.74 -7.76 15.34
C ALA A 13 -30.96 -8.77 14.48
N VAL A 14 -31.55 -9.93 14.17
CA VAL A 14 -30.97 -10.93 13.25
C VAL A 14 -30.93 -10.42 11.81
N ALA A 15 -31.99 -9.76 11.34
CA ALA A 15 -32.03 -9.18 10.00
C ALA A 15 -31.02 -8.03 9.84
N GLY A 16 -30.91 -7.15 10.85
CA GLY A 16 -29.94 -6.05 10.87
C GLY A 16 -28.48 -6.52 10.91
N THR A 17 -28.19 -7.61 11.61
CA THR A 17 -26.85 -8.21 11.66
C THR A 17 -26.51 -9.04 10.41
N ALA A 18 -27.47 -9.74 9.81
CA ALA A 18 -27.26 -10.37 8.51
C ALA A 18 -26.97 -9.34 7.41
N TYR A 19 -27.66 -8.19 7.43
CA TYR A 19 -27.45 -7.12 6.45
C TYR A 19 -26.11 -6.39 6.63
N SER A 20 -25.68 -6.15 7.87
CA SER A 20 -24.39 -5.50 8.17
C SER A 20 -23.18 -6.37 7.82
N VAL A 21 -23.29 -7.70 8.00
CA VAL A 21 -22.25 -8.66 7.57
C VAL A 21 -22.14 -8.72 6.05
N TYR A 22 -23.27 -8.70 5.33
CA TYR A 22 -23.27 -8.76 3.87
C TYR A 22 -22.72 -7.47 3.24
N SER A 23 -23.09 -6.29 3.74
CA SER A 23 -22.57 -5.01 3.23
C SER A 23 -21.09 -4.78 3.59
N GLY A 24 -20.64 -5.27 4.75
CA GLY A 24 -19.24 -5.19 5.17
C GLY A 24 -18.29 -5.98 4.26
N ASN A 25 -18.72 -7.14 3.76
CA ASN A 25 -17.90 -7.99 2.89
C ASN A 25 -17.65 -7.34 1.51
N GLN A 26 -18.67 -6.71 0.93
CA GLN A 26 -18.52 -5.99 -0.34
C GLN A 26 -17.65 -4.74 -0.18
N SER A 27 -17.81 -4.01 0.92
CA SER A 27 -17.00 -2.83 1.26
C SER A 27 -15.53 -3.18 1.48
N ALA A 28 -15.24 -4.30 2.16
CA ALA A 28 -13.89 -4.79 2.38
C ALA A 28 -13.23 -5.31 1.09
N LYS A 29 -14.00 -5.94 0.19
CA LYS A 29 -13.51 -6.35 -1.13
C LYS A 29 -13.12 -5.13 -1.96
N GLN A 30 -13.96 -4.10 -1.98
CA GLN A 30 -13.66 -2.83 -2.67
C GLN A 30 -12.43 -2.14 -2.07
N ALA A 31 -12.30 -2.09 -0.74
CA ALA A 31 -11.15 -1.50 -0.07
C ALA A 31 -9.84 -2.20 -0.46
N SER A 32 -9.84 -3.53 -0.55
CA SER A 32 -8.66 -4.27 -0.98
C SER A 32 -8.36 -4.11 -2.48
N LEU A 33 -9.38 -4.05 -3.35
CA LEU A 33 -9.14 -3.77 -4.78
C LEU A 33 -8.50 -2.39 -4.97
N ASN A 34 -8.98 -1.39 -4.22
CA ASN A 34 -8.39 -0.05 -4.23
C ASN A 34 -6.96 -0.06 -3.69
N ALA A 35 -6.69 -0.82 -2.61
CA ALA A 35 -5.36 -0.97 -2.05
C ALA A 35 -4.39 -1.69 -3.00
N ASP A 36 -4.85 -2.73 -3.71
CA ASP A 36 -4.07 -3.42 -4.74
C ASP A 36 -3.74 -2.49 -5.91
N ALA A 37 -4.72 -1.70 -6.37
CA ALA A 37 -4.50 -0.70 -7.41
C ALA A 37 -3.50 0.39 -6.98
N GLN A 38 -3.60 0.89 -5.75
CA GLN A 38 -2.64 1.85 -5.18
C GLN A 38 -1.24 1.25 -5.05
N SER A 39 -1.17 -0.01 -4.63
CA SER A 39 0.10 -0.74 -4.57
C SER A 39 0.74 -0.91 -5.94
N GLU A 40 -0.03 -1.27 -6.96
CA GLU A 40 0.49 -1.44 -8.32
C GLU A 40 0.95 -0.10 -8.90
N GLN A 41 0.17 0.96 -8.67
CA GLN A 41 0.54 2.31 -9.07
C GLN A 41 1.86 2.75 -8.42
N ALA A 42 1.99 2.57 -7.10
CA ALA A 42 3.21 2.91 -6.37
C ALA A 42 4.44 2.12 -6.87
N GLN A 43 4.27 0.84 -7.25
CA GLN A 43 5.35 0.05 -7.86
C GLN A 43 5.74 0.56 -9.25
N LYS A 44 4.76 0.89 -10.09
CA LYS A 44 5.02 1.45 -11.43
C LYS A 44 5.73 2.79 -11.35
N ASP A 45 5.30 3.67 -10.46
CA ASP A 45 5.93 4.98 -10.25
C ASP A 45 7.37 4.82 -9.72
N ALA A 46 7.58 3.88 -8.80
CA ALA A 46 8.90 3.49 -8.30
C ALA A 46 9.83 2.96 -9.40
N ASP A 47 9.32 2.09 -10.28
CA ASP A 47 10.09 1.53 -11.39
C ASP A 47 10.38 2.59 -12.46
N ALA A 48 9.42 3.47 -12.74
CA ALA A 48 9.60 4.60 -13.64
C ALA A 48 10.68 5.57 -13.13
N ALA A 49 10.66 5.90 -11.83
CA ALA A 49 11.67 6.73 -11.19
C ALA A 49 13.08 6.12 -11.32
N ALA A 50 13.23 4.83 -11.00
CA ALA A 50 14.51 4.14 -11.13
C ALA A 50 15.02 4.10 -12.58
N SER A 51 14.12 3.86 -13.54
CA SER A 51 14.46 3.88 -14.97
C SER A 51 14.88 5.27 -15.44
N ALA A 52 14.15 6.32 -15.03
CA ALA A 52 14.50 7.70 -15.34
C ALA A 52 15.88 8.08 -14.77
N SER A 53 16.20 7.63 -13.54
CA SER A 53 17.53 7.83 -12.94
C SER A 53 18.65 7.14 -13.73
N ALA A 54 18.42 5.93 -14.26
CA ALA A 54 19.41 5.26 -15.11
C ALA A 54 19.67 6.03 -16.41
N VAL A 55 18.61 6.50 -17.07
CA VAL A 55 18.73 7.33 -18.28
C VAL A 55 19.45 8.65 -17.99
N GLN A 56 19.18 9.26 -16.83
CA GLN A 56 19.85 10.49 -16.40
C GLN A 56 21.34 10.26 -16.12
N ALA A 57 21.69 9.15 -15.47
CA ALA A 57 23.07 8.76 -15.23
C ALA A 57 23.85 8.55 -16.55
N ASP A 58 23.24 7.91 -17.55
CA ASP A 58 23.85 7.75 -18.87
C ASP A 58 24.01 9.09 -19.60
N ARG A 59 23.07 10.01 -19.41
CA ARG A 59 23.20 11.39 -19.91
C ARG A 59 24.39 12.10 -19.26
N ILE A 60 24.56 12.00 -17.94
CA ILE A 60 25.69 12.61 -17.21
C ILE A 60 27.02 12.09 -17.77
N ARG A 61 27.17 10.76 -17.90
CA ARG A 61 28.37 10.14 -18.50
C ARG A 61 28.64 10.64 -19.92
N ARG A 62 27.59 10.83 -20.74
CA ARG A 62 27.74 11.35 -22.10
C ARG A 62 28.19 12.81 -22.11
N LEU A 63 27.63 13.65 -21.25
CA LEU A 63 28.03 15.05 -21.14
C LEU A 63 29.49 15.18 -20.68
N ALA A 64 29.92 14.35 -19.74
CA ALA A 64 31.31 14.31 -19.28
C ALA A 64 32.30 13.96 -20.39
N ARG A 65 31.98 12.96 -21.23
CA ARG A 65 32.82 12.63 -22.40
C ARG A 65 32.91 13.78 -23.40
N ASN A 66 31.80 14.48 -23.64
CA ASN A 66 31.79 15.65 -24.52
C ASN A 66 32.64 16.77 -23.91
N GLN A 67 32.49 17.05 -22.62
CA GLN A 67 33.24 18.10 -21.92
C GLN A 67 34.73 17.80 -21.83
N SER A 68 35.11 16.54 -21.60
CA SER A 68 36.50 16.08 -21.70
C SER A 68 37.07 16.29 -23.10
N SER A 69 36.28 15.98 -24.14
CA SER A 69 36.70 16.19 -25.54
C SER A 69 36.87 17.68 -25.87
N GLU A 70 35.95 18.54 -25.41
CA GLU A 70 36.04 20.00 -25.56
C GLU A 70 37.22 20.59 -24.79
N ALA A 71 37.48 20.13 -23.56
CA ALA A 71 38.63 20.54 -22.77
C ALA A 71 39.94 20.16 -23.48
N ASN A 72 40.05 18.93 -24.00
CA ASN A 72 41.20 18.49 -24.79
C ASN A 72 41.38 19.33 -26.07
N ALA A 73 40.30 19.62 -26.79
CA ALA A 73 40.34 20.45 -27.99
C ALA A 73 40.75 21.90 -27.70
N ALA A 74 40.24 22.47 -26.60
CA ALA A 74 40.58 23.82 -26.17
C ALA A 74 42.04 23.93 -25.71
N LEU A 75 42.55 22.94 -24.96
CA LEU A 75 43.96 22.86 -24.59
C LEU A 75 44.85 22.77 -25.84
N ALA A 76 44.51 21.89 -26.78
CA ALA A 76 45.23 21.77 -28.05
C ALA A 76 45.20 23.06 -28.90
N ALA A 77 44.06 23.77 -28.93
CA ALA A 77 43.92 25.02 -29.67
C ALA A 77 44.62 26.21 -29.01
N SER A 78 44.76 26.19 -27.68
CA SER A 78 45.38 27.29 -26.92
C SER A 78 46.90 27.35 -27.11
N GLY A 79 47.54 26.28 -27.61
CA GLY A 79 48.99 26.21 -27.78
C GLY A 79 49.80 26.33 -26.48
N ILE A 80 49.11 26.40 -25.34
CA ILE A 80 49.72 26.41 -24.02
C ILE A 80 50.13 24.97 -23.75
N GLU A 81 51.42 24.76 -23.53
CA GLU A 81 52.00 23.50 -23.07
C GLU A 81 51.57 23.27 -21.60
N THR A 82 50.26 23.08 -21.37
CA THR A 82 49.78 22.48 -20.15
C THR A 82 50.29 21.05 -20.21
N GLY A 83 51.42 20.78 -19.55
CA GLY A 83 52.11 19.50 -19.62
C GLY A 83 51.12 18.33 -19.49
N ALA A 84 51.40 17.22 -20.18
CA ALA A 84 50.48 16.08 -20.33
C ALA A 84 49.75 15.68 -19.02
N GLY A 85 50.39 15.83 -17.86
CA GLY A 85 49.78 15.61 -16.54
C GLY A 85 48.57 16.51 -16.21
N THR A 86 48.57 17.80 -16.54
CA THR A 86 47.46 18.71 -16.22
C THR A 86 46.22 18.40 -17.06
N ALA A 87 46.41 18.08 -18.34
CA ALA A 87 45.32 17.67 -19.22
C ALA A 87 44.72 16.30 -18.80
N ILE A 88 45.57 15.35 -18.38
CA ILE A 88 45.11 14.05 -17.87
C ILE A 88 44.32 14.24 -16.57
N ASN A 89 44.82 15.04 -15.62
CA ASN A 89 44.13 15.28 -14.35
C ASN A 89 42.75 15.95 -14.54
N ILE A 90 42.64 16.94 -15.44
CA ILE A 90 41.34 17.60 -15.72
C ILE A 90 40.35 16.60 -16.30
N ASN A 91 40.77 15.71 -17.19
CA ASN A 91 39.88 14.70 -17.77
C ASN A 91 39.46 13.64 -16.74
N GLU A 92 40.40 13.19 -15.89
CA GLU A 92 40.09 12.28 -14.79
C GLU A 92 39.12 12.91 -13.80
N GLU A 93 39.26 14.20 -13.49
CA GLU A 93 38.34 14.91 -12.61
C GLU A 93 36.95 15.07 -13.24
N ILE A 94 36.87 15.44 -14.52
CA ILE A 94 35.59 15.55 -15.25
C ILE A 94 34.87 14.20 -15.28
N ILE A 95 35.56 13.12 -15.63
CA ILE A 95 34.95 11.79 -15.72
C ILE A 95 34.66 11.24 -14.32
N GLY A 96 35.56 11.40 -13.36
CA GLY A 96 35.39 10.95 -11.98
C GLY A 96 34.18 11.59 -11.31
N ASN A 97 34.06 12.92 -11.39
CA ASN A 97 32.91 13.65 -10.84
C ASN A 97 31.60 13.22 -11.52
N ALA A 98 31.62 13.02 -12.83
CA ALA A 98 30.44 12.57 -13.56
C ALA A 98 30.03 11.13 -13.24
N GLU A 99 30.99 10.25 -12.97
CA GLU A 99 30.73 8.89 -12.52
C GLU A 99 30.15 8.87 -11.10
N GLU A 100 30.67 9.71 -10.20
CA GLU A 100 30.11 9.91 -8.86
C GLU A 100 28.66 10.42 -8.94
N ASP A 101 28.40 11.46 -9.72
CA ASP A 101 27.06 12.01 -9.93
C ASP A 101 26.10 10.99 -10.54
N ALA A 102 26.56 10.22 -11.53
CA ALA A 102 25.79 9.15 -12.15
C ALA A 102 25.46 8.04 -11.13
N ALA A 103 26.44 7.65 -10.30
CA ALA A 103 26.24 6.64 -9.26
C ALA A 103 25.24 7.12 -8.19
N LEU A 104 25.39 8.36 -7.70
CA LEU A 104 24.45 8.98 -6.77
C LEU A 104 23.05 9.10 -7.37
N THR A 105 22.95 9.45 -8.65
CA THR A 105 21.66 9.52 -9.36
C THR A 105 20.97 8.15 -9.38
N ILE A 106 21.68 7.09 -9.76
CA ILE A 106 21.14 5.72 -9.75
C ILE A 106 20.77 5.29 -8.33
N PHE A 107 21.63 5.57 -7.35
CA PHE A 107 21.41 5.18 -5.96
C PHE A 107 20.16 5.87 -5.38
N ASN A 108 19.97 7.15 -5.67
CA ASN A 108 18.77 7.88 -5.28
C ASN A 108 17.51 7.30 -5.94
N GLY A 109 17.57 6.96 -7.23
CA GLY A 109 16.48 6.27 -7.93
C GLY A 109 16.14 4.90 -7.34
N GLN A 110 17.17 4.10 -7.00
CA GLN A 110 16.98 2.80 -6.35
C GLN A 110 16.40 2.93 -4.94
N ASN A 111 16.83 3.93 -4.17
CA ASN A 111 16.25 4.22 -2.85
C ASN A 111 14.79 4.65 -2.96
N GLN A 112 14.44 5.49 -3.94
CA GLN A 112 13.03 5.85 -4.21
C GLN A 112 12.22 4.61 -4.59
N LYS A 113 12.78 3.72 -5.41
CA LYS A 113 12.15 2.45 -5.74
C LYS A 113 11.92 1.58 -4.50
N ALA A 114 12.93 1.40 -3.66
CA ALA A 114 12.79 0.62 -2.42
C ALA A 114 11.69 1.18 -1.51
N ARG A 115 11.61 2.51 -1.35
CA ARG A 115 10.54 3.18 -0.59
C ARG A 115 9.16 2.94 -1.20
N GLY A 116 9.01 3.12 -2.52
CA GLY A 116 7.71 2.87 -3.18
C GLY A 116 7.27 1.41 -3.08
N TYR A 117 8.19 0.45 -3.07
CA TYR A 117 7.87 -0.97 -2.82
C TYR A 117 7.45 -1.24 -1.37
N VAL A 118 8.03 -0.54 -0.39
CA VAL A 118 7.59 -0.58 1.00
C VAL A 118 6.17 0.01 1.12
N ASP A 119 5.91 1.15 0.49
CA ASP A 119 4.57 1.76 0.48
C ASP A 119 3.54 0.84 -0.19
N ALA A 120 3.89 0.23 -1.31
CA ALA A 120 3.08 -0.80 -1.97
C ALA A 120 2.75 -1.98 -1.03
N SER A 121 3.74 -2.46 -0.28
CA SER A 121 3.52 -3.52 0.71
C SER A 121 2.60 -3.07 1.85
N ASN A 122 2.71 -1.81 2.29
CA ASN A 122 1.85 -1.22 3.31
C ASN A 122 0.40 -1.07 2.81
N TYR A 123 0.18 -0.65 1.56
CA TYR A 123 -1.16 -0.60 0.97
C TYR A 123 -1.81 -1.98 0.96
N LYS A 124 -1.10 -3.01 0.48
CA LYS A 124 -1.58 -4.40 0.50
C LYS A 124 -1.88 -4.89 1.92
N LEU A 125 -1.00 -4.61 2.87
CA LEU A 125 -1.19 -4.98 4.27
C LEU A 125 -2.44 -4.31 4.85
N SER A 126 -2.61 -3.01 4.64
CA SER A 126 -3.79 -2.25 5.07
C SER A 126 -5.09 -2.82 4.49
N GLY A 127 -5.10 -3.14 3.18
CA GLY A 127 -6.23 -3.80 2.53
C GLY A 127 -6.56 -5.17 3.13
N SER A 128 -5.53 -5.97 3.44
CA SER A 128 -5.70 -7.27 4.08
C SER A 128 -6.21 -7.16 5.52
N GLN A 129 -5.74 -6.18 6.28
CA GLN A 129 -6.23 -5.87 7.63
C GLN A 129 -7.67 -5.37 7.61
N ALA A 130 -8.06 -4.54 6.63
CA ALA A 130 -9.44 -4.10 6.45
C ALA A 130 -10.38 -5.29 6.20
N ARG A 131 -9.97 -6.26 5.37
CA ARG A 131 -10.72 -7.52 5.19
C ARG A 131 -10.79 -8.34 6.47
N ALA A 132 -9.67 -8.51 7.18
CA ALA A 132 -9.63 -9.28 8.41
C ALA A 132 -10.49 -8.64 9.52
N ALA A 133 -10.46 -7.31 9.64
CA ALA A 133 -11.28 -6.54 10.57
C ALA A 133 -12.76 -6.63 10.21
N ALA A 134 -13.12 -6.51 8.93
CA ALA A 134 -14.51 -6.68 8.48
C ALA A 134 -15.04 -8.09 8.79
N ASN A 135 -14.24 -9.14 8.53
CA ASN A 135 -14.60 -10.50 8.90
C ASN A 135 -14.71 -10.70 10.42
N SER A 136 -13.80 -10.12 11.20
CA SER A 136 -13.81 -10.23 12.66
C SER A 136 -14.99 -9.48 13.29
N GLN A 137 -15.31 -8.29 12.79
CA GLN A 137 -16.49 -7.53 13.19
C GLN A 137 -17.78 -8.27 12.80
N ALA A 138 -17.82 -8.90 11.62
CA ALA A 138 -18.94 -9.72 11.21
C ALA A 138 -19.15 -10.91 12.17
N VAL A 139 -18.09 -11.66 12.48
CA VAL A 139 -18.14 -12.78 13.43
C VAL A 139 -18.51 -12.31 14.84
N GLY A 140 -17.90 -11.22 15.32
CA GLY A 140 -18.22 -10.65 16.63
C GLY A 140 -19.66 -10.14 16.73
N SER A 141 -20.19 -9.54 15.66
CA SER A 141 -21.58 -9.11 15.58
C SER A 141 -22.54 -10.30 15.62
N VAL A 142 -22.22 -11.39 14.90
CA VAL A 142 -22.99 -12.64 14.95
C VAL A 142 -22.91 -13.28 16.34
N LEU A 143 -21.73 -13.33 16.96
CA LEU A 143 -21.56 -13.90 18.31
C LEU A 143 -22.29 -13.07 19.38
N ASN A 144 -22.20 -11.74 19.35
CA ASN A 144 -22.90 -10.87 20.30
C ASN A 144 -24.42 -10.88 20.10
N THR A 145 -24.88 -11.01 18.86
CA THR A 145 -26.32 -11.13 18.57
C THR A 145 -26.82 -12.50 18.99
N GLY A 146 -26.07 -13.57 18.69
CA GLY A 146 -26.39 -14.92 19.14
C GLY A 146 -26.36 -15.07 20.66
N SER A 147 -25.38 -14.46 21.33
CA SER A 147 -25.24 -14.50 22.79
C SER A 147 -26.30 -13.65 23.47
N SER A 148 -26.62 -12.46 22.97
CA SER A 148 -27.71 -11.63 23.52
C SER A 148 -29.08 -12.27 23.32
N LEU A 149 -29.34 -12.91 22.18
CA LEU A 149 -30.56 -13.66 21.93
C LEU A 149 -30.64 -14.91 22.83
N ALA A 150 -29.58 -15.70 22.92
CA ALA A 150 -29.53 -16.87 23.80
C ALA A 150 -29.68 -16.48 25.28
N MET A 151 -29.03 -15.40 25.72
CA MET A 151 -29.09 -14.91 27.09
C MET A 151 -30.46 -14.28 27.40
N SER A 152 -31.10 -13.61 26.43
CA SER A 152 -32.48 -13.12 26.55
C SER A 152 -33.49 -14.26 26.60
N GLY A 153 -33.28 -15.31 25.79
CA GLY A 153 -34.13 -16.50 25.74
C GLY A 153 -34.01 -17.31 27.02
N TRP A 154 -32.80 -17.46 27.56
CA TRP A 154 -32.57 -18.09 28.85
C TRP A 154 -33.13 -17.25 30.01
N LYS A 155 -32.97 -15.91 30.01
CA LYS A 155 -33.64 -15.04 30.99
C LYS A 155 -35.16 -15.08 30.90
N ALA A 156 -35.74 -15.17 29.70
CA ALA A 156 -37.17 -15.31 29.50
C ALA A 156 -37.68 -16.70 29.96
N SER A 157 -36.89 -17.74 29.72
CA SER A 157 -37.16 -19.10 30.21
C SER A 157 -37.01 -19.21 31.73
N ALA A 158 -36.04 -18.53 32.33
CA ALA A 158 -35.80 -18.50 33.78
C ALA A 158 -36.83 -17.64 34.53
N ASN A 159 -37.39 -16.61 33.90
CA ASN A 159 -38.49 -15.78 34.46
C ASN A 159 -39.90 -16.36 34.20
N GLY A 160 -40.01 -17.62 33.76
CA GLY A 160 -41.28 -18.36 33.73
C GLY A 160 -42.31 -17.94 32.68
N THR A 161 -41.95 -17.13 31.69
CA THR A 161 -42.87 -16.67 30.62
C THR A 161 -42.68 -17.43 29.30
N ALA A 162 -42.04 -18.60 29.31
CA ALA A 162 -42.03 -19.48 28.15
C ALA A 162 -43.45 -20.02 27.91
N PRO A 163 -44.13 -19.71 26.79
CA PRO A 163 -45.37 -20.36 26.46
C PRO A 163 -45.06 -21.84 26.28
N ARG A 164 -45.69 -22.68 27.09
CA ARG A 164 -45.66 -24.14 26.95
C ARG A 164 -46.01 -24.48 25.50
N ALA A 165 -45.03 -24.93 24.74
CA ALA A 165 -45.26 -25.56 23.45
C ALA A 165 -45.93 -26.91 23.72
N GLY A 166 -47.19 -27.05 23.29
CA GLY A 166 -47.88 -28.35 23.18
C GLY A 166 -48.84 -28.67 24.32
N GLY A 167 -50.13 -28.68 23.99
CA GLY A 167 -51.20 -29.19 24.85
C GLY A 167 -52.56 -28.95 24.21
N ASN A 168 -52.92 -29.80 23.24
CA ASN A 168 -54.26 -29.88 22.67
C ASN A 168 -55.21 -30.41 23.76
N GLY A 169 -56.36 -29.76 23.98
CA GLY A 169 -57.37 -30.14 24.96
C GLY A 169 -58.20 -28.96 25.44
#